data_AF-A0A0C3APK3-F1
#
_entry.id   AF-A0A0C3APK3-F1
#
_cell.length_a   1.000
_cell.length_b   1.000
_cell.length_c   1.000
_cell.angle_alpha   90.00
_cell.angle_beta   90.00
_cell.angle_gamma   90.00
#
_symmetry.space_group_name_H-M   'P 1'
#
loop_
_entity.id
_entity.type
_entity.pdbx_description
1 polymer ?
#
loop_
_entity_poly.entity_id
_entity_poly.type
_entity_poly.pdbx_seq_one_letter_code
_entity_poly.pdbx_strand_id
1 'polypeptide(L)'
;MHAEGVGDHIVAIIGSAGSGKSTFIEKASRGVHGAVHDGLESLTDDIQMVEATHPKDGHLVMFLDTPTFGEHSYSSTDVLYQISQWLRQQGIGDLKLSTIIYLHRISDTRMDGSLLKNLQIFAKLLGPKAMPNIVIATTMWSKVSYEEGKRREDDLRRLLQVMAANGCKIKRFDNTFESAWDIIGRNTSTTPLSLQKLSHQGWFRQTSRMVFGSSGTKYNGPAITFAHLYHAFH
;
A
#
# COMPACT_ATOMS: atom_id res chain seq x y z
N MET A 1 -16.51 24.92 17.24
CA MET A 1 -16.77 24.70 15.80
C MET A 1 -15.42 24.36 15.18
N HIS A 2 -15.13 23.08 14.98
CA HIS A 2 -13.90 22.65 14.32
C HIS A 2 -14.07 22.84 12.82
N ALA A 3 -13.13 23.53 12.18
CA ALA A 3 -13.09 23.63 10.73
C ALA A 3 -12.88 22.22 10.15
N GLU A 4 -13.85 21.76 9.35
CA GLU A 4 -13.71 20.60 8.45
C GLU A 4 -12.68 20.98 7.37
N GLY A 5 -11.40 20.86 7.73
CA GLY A 5 -10.26 21.23 6.92
C GLY A 5 -9.49 19.99 6.46
N VAL A 6 -9.37 19.87 5.13
CA VAL A 6 -8.56 18.90 4.38
C VAL A 6 -8.99 17.43 4.57
N GLY A 7 -9.66 16.89 3.53
CA GLY A 7 -9.90 15.48 3.23
C GLY A 7 -9.90 14.48 4.40
N ASP A 8 -11.08 14.11 4.87
CA ASP A 8 -11.27 13.12 5.95
C ASP A 8 -10.95 11.67 5.52
N HIS A 9 -10.56 11.47 4.25
CA HIS A 9 -10.26 10.16 3.69
C HIS A 9 -9.02 10.20 2.79
N ILE A 10 -7.86 9.82 3.32
CA ILE A 10 -6.63 9.70 2.54
C ILE A 10 -6.43 8.24 2.09
N VAL A 11 -6.19 8.05 0.79
CA VAL A 11 -5.95 6.76 0.16
C VAL A 11 -4.55 6.74 -0.45
N ALA A 12 -3.66 5.93 0.10
CA ALA A 12 -2.32 5.73 -0.47
C ALA A 12 -2.33 4.65 -1.56
N ILE A 13 -1.80 4.95 -2.74
CA ILE A 13 -1.67 3.98 -3.83
C ILE A 13 -0.22 3.52 -3.93
N ILE A 14 0.04 2.24 -3.66
CA ILE A 14 1.39 1.64 -3.65
C ILE A 14 1.45 0.57 -4.74
N GLY A 15 2.54 0.49 -5.49
CA GLY A 15 2.67 -0.47 -6.60
C GLY A 15 4.00 -0.37 -7.32
N SER A 16 4.46 -1.49 -7.87
CA SER A 16 5.70 -1.55 -8.66
C SER A 16 5.60 -0.79 -9.99
N ALA A 17 6.69 -0.70 -10.74
CA ALA A 17 6.72 -0.03 -12.04
C ALA A 17 5.72 -0.68 -13.00
N GLY A 18 4.91 0.16 -13.65
CA GLY A 18 3.85 -0.30 -14.55
C GLY A 18 2.74 -1.11 -13.87
N SER A 19 2.58 -1.04 -12.54
CA SER A 19 1.45 -1.70 -11.84
C SER A 19 0.09 -1.03 -12.08
N GLY A 20 0.08 0.18 -12.65
CA GLY A 20 -1.15 0.91 -12.99
C GLY A 20 -1.55 1.99 -11.97
N LYS A 21 -0.64 2.49 -11.13
CA LYS A 21 -0.92 3.54 -10.13
C LYS A 21 -1.57 4.79 -10.74
N SER A 22 -0.91 5.38 -11.72
CA SER A 22 -1.39 6.59 -12.38
C SER A 22 -2.72 6.34 -13.10
N THR A 23 -2.88 5.19 -13.77
CA THR A 23 -4.17 4.80 -14.39
C THR A 23 -5.27 4.64 -13.35
N PHE A 24 -4.98 4.07 -12.18
CA PHE A 24 -5.95 3.94 -11.10
C PHE A 24 -6.45 5.31 -10.63
N ILE A 25 -5.53 6.24 -10.35
CA ILE A 25 -5.84 7.59 -9.89
C ILE A 25 -6.61 8.35 -10.97
N GLU A 26 -6.16 8.30 -12.24
CA GLU A 26 -6.84 8.92 -13.38
C GLU A 26 -8.29 8.42 -13.50
N LYS A 27 -8.50 7.10 -13.38
CA LYS A 27 -9.86 6.53 -13.42
C LYS A 27 -10.69 6.95 -12.21
N ALA A 28 -10.11 7.03 -11.02
CA ALA A 28 -10.84 7.44 -9.82
C ALA A 28 -11.22 8.94 -9.86
N SER A 29 -10.31 9.81 -10.32
CA SER A 29 -10.48 11.26 -10.37
C SER A 29 -11.17 11.78 -11.64
N ARG A 30 -11.55 10.88 -12.57
CA ARG A 30 -12.07 11.22 -13.91
C ARG A 30 -11.10 12.09 -14.73
N GLY A 31 -9.80 11.89 -14.54
CA GLY A 31 -8.75 12.65 -15.23
C GLY A 31 -8.59 14.10 -14.74
N VAL A 32 -9.23 14.49 -13.64
CA VAL A 32 -8.97 15.77 -12.98
C VAL A 32 -7.66 15.65 -12.21
N HIS A 33 -6.62 16.34 -12.69
CA HIS A 33 -5.34 16.48 -12.00
C HIS A 33 -5.28 17.84 -11.31
N GLY A 34 -5.86 17.92 -10.11
CA GLY A 34 -5.53 18.98 -9.16
C GLY A 34 -4.30 18.54 -8.37
N ALA A 35 -3.12 18.59 -8.97
CA ALA A 35 -1.88 18.31 -8.23
C ALA A 35 -1.60 19.49 -7.29
N VAL A 36 -1.75 19.28 -5.99
CA VAL A 36 -1.27 20.25 -4.99
C VAL A 36 0.23 20.00 -4.80
N HIS A 37 1.05 21.01 -5.09
CA HIS A 37 2.51 20.99 -4.90
C HIS A 37 2.88 22.02 -3.85
N ASP A 38 3.10 21.59 -2.62
CA ASP A 38 3.73 22.40 -1.58
C ASP A 38 5.16 21.89 -1.41
N GLY A 39 6.09 22.56 -2.09
CA GLY A 39 7.45 22.06 -2.34
C GLY A 39 8.45 22.18 -1.19
N LEU A 40 9.48 21.32 -1.24
CA LEU A 40 10.88 21.57 -0.87
C LEU A 40 11.70 20.31 -1.19
N GLU A 41 12.73 20.43 -2.05
CA GLU A 41 13.63 19.35 -2.52
C GLU A 41 13.94 18.28 -1.44
N SER A 42 13.23 17.15 -1.52
CA SER A 42 13.20 16.05 -0.57
C SER A 42 12.73 14.75 -1.25
N LEU A 43 13.12 13.59 -0.72
CA LEU A 43 12.56 12.26 -1.09
C LEU A 43 11.03 12.17 -0.95
N THR A 44 10.40 13.18 -0.34
CA THR A 44 8.95 13.33 -0.19
C THR A 44 8.29 14.14 -1.31
N ASP A 45 9.05 14.78 -2.21
CA ASP A 45 8.53 15.52 -3.37
C ASP A 45 7.96 14.62 -4.47
N ASP A 46 8.32 13.34 -4.46
CA ASP A 46 7.77 12.36 -5.39
C ASP A 46 6.35 11.90 -4.98
N ILE A 47 5.86 12.28 -3.79
CA ILE A 47 4.47 12.00 -3.39
C ILE A 47 3.58 13.15 -3.86
N GLN A 48 2.65 12.83 -4.75
CA GLN A 48 1.68 13.79 -5.26
C GLN A 48 0.30 13.54 -4.68
N MET A 49 -0.41 14.63 -4.38
CA MET A 49 -1.77 14.57 -3.89
C MET A 49 -2.75 14.87 -5.02
N VAL A 50 -3.77 14.01 -5.17
CA VAL A 50 -4.85 14.19 -6.14
C VAL A 50 -6.19 14.11 -5.43
N GLU A 51 -7.00 15.15 -5.58
CA GLU A 51 -8.35 15.22 -5.02
C GLU A 51 -9.37 14.52 -5.90
N ALA A 52 -10.32 13.84 -5.27
CA ALA A 52 -11.55 13.39 -5.93
C ALA A 52 -12.72 13.38 -4.96
N THR A 53 -13.93 13.47 -5.50
CA THR A 53 -15.16 13.34 -4.72
C THR A 53 -15.71 11.93 -4.84
N HIS A 54 -15.98 11.29 -3.71
CA HIS A 54 -16.56 9.95 -3.72
C HIS A 54 -17.96 9.97 -4.35
N PRO A 55 -18.24 9.11 -5.36
CA PRO A 55 -19.39 9.27 -6.24
C PRO A 55 -20.74 8.99 -5.59
N LYS A 56 -20.78 8.31 -4.44
CA LYS A 56 -22.04 7.88 -3.81
C LYS A 56 -22.48 8.74 -2.63
N ASP A 57 -21.56 9.39 -1.93
CA ASP A 57 -21.82 10.11 -0.68
C ASP A 57 -21.18 11.51 -0.65
N GLY A 58 -20.43 11.89 -1.69
CA GLY A 58 -19.96 13.26 -1.90
C GLY A 58 -18.77 13.70 -1.04
N HIS A 59 -18.17 12.82 -0.23
CA HIS A 59 -17.02 13.20 0.59
C HIS A 59 -15.74 13.35 -0.23
N LEU A 60 -14.85 14.24 0.22
CA LEU A 60 -13.53 14.45 -0.38
C LEU A 60 -12.60 13.29 -0.05
N VAL A 61 -11.97 12.74 -1.08
CA VAL A 61 -10.94 11.69 -1.01
C VAL A 61 -9.64 12.25 -1.57
N MET A 62 -8.57 12.06 -0.81
CA MET A 62 -7.22 12.48 -1.19
C MET A 62 -6.41 11.25 -1.58
N PHE A 63 -6.05 11.12 -2.85
CA PHE A 63 -5.12 10.09 -3.28
C PHE A 63 -3.70 10.58 -3.05
N LEU A 64 -2.88 9.75 -2.41
CA LEU A 64 -1.43 9.90 -2.45
C LEU A 64 -0.93 9.01 -3.58
N ASP A 65 -0.53 9.64 -4.69
CA ASP A 65 0.32 8.99 -5.68
C ASP A 65 1.71 8.86 -5.09
N THR A 66 2.25 7.64 -5.11
CA THR A 66 3.49 7.33 -4.42
C THR A 66 4.57 6.93 -5.40
N PRO A 67 5.84 7.11 -5.02
CA PRO A 67 6.97 6.67 -5.84
C PRO A 67 6.85 5.19 -6.19
N THR A 68 7.28 4.87 -7.40
CA THR A 68 7.32 3.49 -7.86
C THR A 68 8.37 2.69 -7.10
N PHE A 69 7.96 1.64 -6.37
CA PHE A 69 8.93 0.72 -5.78
C PHE A 69 9.51 -0.24 -6.84
N GLY A 70 10.79 -0.58 -6.72
CA GLY A 70 11.49 -1.53 -7.61
C GLY A 70 12.37 -0.94 -8.73
N GLU A 71 12.26 0.35 -9.08
CA GLU A 71 13.15 0.98 -10.08
C GLU A 71 14.53 1.39 -9.51
N HIS A 72 14.61 1.62 -8.19
CA HIS A 72 15.83 2.07 -7.51
C HIS A 72 16.12 1.35 -6.18
N SER A 73 15.74 0.07 -6.04
CA SER A 73 15.89 -0.74 -4.81
C SER A 73 14.95 -0.40 -3.64
N TYR A 74 13.94 0.46 -3.85
CA TYR A 74 12.89 0.67 -2.86
C TYR A 74 11.99 -0.56 -2.74
N SER A 75 11.78 -1.01 -1.51
CA SER A 75 10.76 -1.98 -1.13
C SER A 75 9.43 -1.29 -0.86
N SER A 76 8.31 -2.04 -0.87
CA SER A 76 7.02 -1.50 -0.41
C SER A 76 7.06 -0.91 1.01
N THR A 77 7.98 -1.39 1.84
CA THR A 77 8.18 -0.88 3.20
C THR A 77 8.88 0.47 3.22
N ASP A 78 9.76 0.74 2.26
CA ASP A 78 10.38 2.06 2.10
C ASP A 78 9.35 3.09 1.64
N VAL A 79 8.43 2.69 0.75
CA VAL A 79 7.30 3.55 0.34
C VAL A 79 6.38 3.85 1.53
N LEU A 80 6.06 2.85 2.37
CA LEU A 80 5.30 3.08 3.60
C LEU A 80 6.00 4.08 4.54
N TYR A 81 7.33 3.96 4.66
CA TYR A 81 8.11 4.90 5.45
C TYR A 81 8.03 6.32 4.85
N GLN A 82 8.19 6.48 3.54
CA GLN A 82 8.07 7.78 2.87
C GLN A 82 6.68 8.40 3.08
N ILE A 83 5.60 7.63 2.93
CA ILE A 83 4.24 8.09 3.22
C ILE A 83 4.14 8.56 4.69
N SER A 84 4.71 7.82 5.63
CA SER A 84 4.69 8.21 7.05
C SER A 84 5.44 9.52 7.33
N GLN A 85 6.55 9.78 6.62
CA GLN A 85 7.31 11.03 6.74
C GLN A 85 6.55 12.19 6.10
N TRP A 86 5.99 11.96 4.91
CA TRP A 86 5.21 12.95 4.19
C TRP A 86 3.98 13.39 5.00
N LEU A 87 3.21 12.45 5.57
CA LEU A 87 2.05 12.78 6.42
C LEU A 87 2.45 13.66 7.61
N ARG A 88 3.59 13.37 8.24
CA ARG A 88 4.13 14.18 9.35
C ARG A 88 4.54 15.58 8.93
N GLN A 89 5.22 15.72 7.79
CA GLN A 89 5.66 17.01 7.26
C GLN A 89 4.48 17.93 6.96
N GLN A 90 3.39 17.37 6.43
CA GLN A 90 2.17 18.12 6.13
C GLN A 90 1.35 18.51 7.39
N GLY A 91 1.82 18.19 8.59
CA GLY A 91 1.06 18.41 9.83
C GLY A 91 -0.24 17.59 9.90
N ILE A 92 -0.39 16.61 9.01
CA ILE A 92 -1.52 15.69 8.97
C ILE A 92 -1.26 14.65 10.05
N GLY A 93 -1.93 14.81 11.19
CA GLY A 93 -1.85 13.82 12.28
C GLY A 93 -2.23 12.41 11.81
N ASP A 94 -1.83 11.39 12.58
CA ASP A 94 -1.95 9.95 12.26
C ASP A 94 -3.38 9.42 12.04
N LEU A 95 -4.38 10.30 12.08
CA LEU A 95 -5.80 9.99 12.04
C LEU A 95 -6.42 10.10 10.64
N LYS A 96 -5.65 10.42 9.58
CA LYS A 96 -6.23 10.65 8.24
C LYS A 96 -5.90 9.61 7.16
N LEU A 97 -4.88 8.76 7.34
CA LEU A 97 -4.63 7.67 6.39
C LEU A 97 -5.68 6.58 6.57
N SER A 98 -6.64 6.53 5.67
CA SER A 98 -7.80 5.65 5.80
C SER A 98 -7.63 4.34 5.05
N THR A 99 -6.92 4.32 3.92
CA THR A 99 -6.76 3.12 3.10
C THR A 99 -5.41 3.07 2.41
N ILE A 100 -4.82 1.89 2.34
CA ILE A 100 -3.66 1.60 1.49
C ILE A 100 -4.09 0.60 0.42
N ILE A 101 -3.95 1.00 -0.84
CA ILE A 101 -4.21 0.14 -2.00
C ILE A 101 -2.86 -0.32 -2.56
N TYR A 102 -2.59 -1.62 -2.48
CA TYR A 102 -1.43 -2.24 -3.10
C TYR A 102 -1.81 -2.81 -4.48
N LEU A 103 -1.27 -2.24 -5.55
CA LEU A 103 -1.48 -2.70 -6.92
C LEU A 103 -0.52 -3.83 -7.26
N HIS A 104 -1.10 -4.98 -7.62
CA HIS A 104 -0.37 -6.17 -8.03
C HIS A 104 -0.75 -6.55 -9.47
N ARG A 105 0.25 -6.65 -10.36
CA ARG A 105 0.01 -7.09 -11.74
C ARG A 105 -0.24 -8.59 -11.77
N ILE A 106 -1.43 -9.00 -12.19
CA ILE A 106 -1.75 -10.43 -12.36
C ILE A 106 -0.93 -11.06 -13.50
N SER A 107 -0.43 -10.23 -14.43
CA SER A 107 0.41 -10.65 -15.56
C SER A 107 1.80 -11.12 -15.17
N ASP A 108 2.27 -10.82 -13.96
CA ASP A 108 3.58 -11.26 -13.51
C ASP A 108 3.57 -12.78 -13.30
N THR A 109 4.33 -13.50 -14.14
CA THR A 109 4.40 -14.98 -14.17
C THR A 109 5.00 -15.55 -12.89
N ARG A 110 5.80 -14.75 -12.20
CA ARG A 110 6.41 -15.10 -10.94
C ARG A 110 5.58 -14.50 -9.83
N MET A 111 4.75 -15.34 -9.20
CA MET A 111 4.57 -15.20 -7.75
C MET A 111 5.90 -15.53 -7.07
N ASP A 112 6.86 -14.64 -7.26
CA ASP A 112 8.19 -14.85 -6.74
C ASP A 112 8.12 -14.84 -5.22
N GLY A 113 8.90 -15.69 -4.56
CA GLY A 113 8.96 -15.73 -3.09
C GLY A 113 9.29 -14.35 -2.49
N SER A 114 9.87 -13.46 -3.30
CA SER A 114 10.12 -12.05 -3.00
C SER A 114 8.85 -11.21 -2.80
N LEU A 115 7.78 -11.38 -3.60
CA LEU A 115 6.50 -10.68 -3.43
C LEU A 115 5.82 -11.12 -2.14
N LEU A 116 5.75 -12.42 -1.89
CA LEU A 116 5.18 -12.96 -0.66
C LEU A 116 5.94 -12.46 0.56
N LYS A 117 7.28 -12.53 0.53
CA LYS A 117 8.12 -12.01 1.60
C LYS A 117 7.86 -10.52 1.81
N ASN A 118 7.76 -9.74 0.74
CA ASN A 118 7.48 -8.31 0.82
C ASN A 118 6.11 -8.01 1.45
N LEU A 119 5.04 -8.67 1.00
CA LEU A 119 3.69 -8.50 1.57
C LEU A 119 3.58 -8.99 3.02
N GLN A 120 4.30 -10.05 3.38
CA GLN A 120 4.36 -10.52 4.77
C GLN A 120 5.04 -9.51 5.69
N ILE A 121 6.10 -8.85 5.24
CA ILE A 121 6.79 -7.82 6.02
C ILE A 121 5.92 -6.58 6.13
N PHE A 122 5.31 -6.16 5.02
CA PHE A 122 4.31 -5.10 4.98
C PHE A 122 3.18 -5.36 5.99
N ALA A 123 2.61 -6.57 6.01
CA ALA A 123 1.56 -6.95 6.94
C ALA A 123 2.02 -6.95 8.40
N LYS A 124 3.24 -7.40 8.68
CA LYS A 124 3.82 -7.38 10.04
C LYS A 124 4.05 -5.95 10.53
N LEU A 125 4.52 -5.06 9.66
CA LEU A 125 4.77 -3.66 9.99
C LEU A 125 3.48 -2.91 10.33
N LEU A 126 2.43 -3.13 9.54
CA LEU A 126 1.12 -2.47 9.76
C LEU A 126 0.33 -3.13 10.90
N GLY A 127 0.54 -4.42 11.13
CA GLY A 127 -0.12 -5.20 12.17
C GLY A 127 -1.58 -5.58 11.81
N PRO A 128 -2.18 -6.53 12.54
CA PRO A 128 -3.48 -7.10 12.19
C PRO A 128 -4.62 -6.08 12.22
N LYS A 129 -4.57 -5.09 13.12
CA LYS A 129 -5.60 -4.04 13.24
C LYS A 129 -5.68 -3.13 12.01
N ALA A 130 -4.63 -3.05 11.20
CA ALA A 130 -4.58 -2.25 9.99
C ALA A 130 -5.14 -2.99 8.76
N MET A 131 -5.29 -4.31 8.83
CA MET A 131 -5.70 -5.13 7.68
C MET A 131 -7.03 -4.72 7.05
N PRO A 132 -8.08 -4.31 7.80
CA PRO A 132 -9.32 -3.80 7.22
C PRO A 132 -9.17 -2.58 6.30
N ASN A 133 -8.10 -1.81 6.48
CA ASN A 133 -7.75 -0.62 5.70
C ASN A 133 -6.82 -0.94 4.51
N ILE A 134 -6.50 -2.21 4.27
CA ILE A 134 -5.58 -2.63 3.21
C ILE A 134 -6.36 -3.35 2.11
N VAL A 135 -6.18 -2.91 0.88
CA VAL A 135 -6.74 -3.55 -0.31
C VAL A 135 -5.62 -3.96 -1.26
N ILE A 136 -5.55 -5.25 -1.58
CA ILE A 136 -4.70 -5.75 -2.67
C ILE A 136 -5.54 -5.73 -3.93
N ALA A 137 -5.26 -4.79 -4.83
CA ALA A 137 -5.96 -4.66 -6.09
C ALA A 137 -5.12 -5.26 -7.22
N THR A 138 -5.71 -6.23 -7.92
CA THR A 138 -5.07 -6.92 -9.05
C THR A 138 -5.31 -6.16 -10.35
N THR A 139 -4.25 -5.92 -11.12
CA THR A 139 -4.25 -5.13 -12.35
C THR A 139 -3.69 -5.93 -13.53
N MET A 140 -3.67 -5.33 -14.72
CA MET A 140 -3.13 -5.94 -15.96
C MET A 140 -3.85 -7.23 -16.39
N TRP A 141 -5.14 -7.33 -16.07
CA TRP A 141 -5.99 -8.46 -16.47
C TRP A 141 -6.08 -8.66 -17.99
N SER A 142 -5.96 -7.57 -18.77
CA SER A 142 -5.94 -7.64 -20.25
C SER A 142 -4.66 -8.23 -20.85
N LYS A 143 -3.65 -8.54 -20.03
CA LYS A 143 -2.36 -9.10 -20.49
C LYS A 143 -2.27 -10.62 -20.36
N VAL A 144 -3.30 -11.28 -19.83
CA VAL A 144 -3.37 -12.73 -19.66
C VAL A 144 -4.74 -13.25 -20.08
N SER A 145 -4.86 -14.55 -20.33
CA SER A 145 -6.19 -15.17 -20.47
C SER A 145 -6.93 -15.12 -19.13
N TYR A 146 -8.26 -15.21 -19.19
CA TYR A 146 -9.09 -15.23 -17.99
C TYR A 146 -8.74 -16.41 -17.07
N GLU A 147 -8.51 -17.59 -17.64
CA GLU A 147 -8.19 -18.82 -16.91
C GLU A 147 -6.86 -18.68 -16.17
N GLU A 148 -5.84 -18.14 -16.83
CA GLU A 148 -4.54 -17.94 -16.23
C GLU A 148 -4.58 -16.84 -15.15
N GLY A 149 -5.27 -15.73 -15.42
CA GLY A 149 -5.48 -14.67 -14.44
C GLY A 149 -6.23 -15.16 -13.20
N LYS A 150 -7.28 -15.97 -13.39
CA LYS A 150 -8.05 -16.57 -12.30
C LYS A 150 -7.19 -17.52 -11.47
N ARG A 151 -6.44 -18.42 -12.11
CA ARG A 151 -5.52 -19.33 -11.43
C ARG A 151 -4.52 -18.57 -10.55
N ARG A 152 -3.94 -17.49 -11.08
CA ARG A 152 -3.02 -16.62 -10.32
C ARG A 152 -3.75 -15.88 -9.20
N GLU A 153 -4.97 -15.41 -9.40
CA GLU A 153 -5.70 -14.77 -8.30
C GLU A 153 -5.99 -15.77 -7.17
N ASP A 154 -6.34 -17.02 -7.50
CA ASP A 154 -6.57 -18.08 -6.51
C ASP A 154 -5.30 -18.40 -5.72
N ASP A 155 -4.14 -18.48 -6.39
CA ASP A 155 -2.84 -18.62 -5.74
C ASP A 155 -2.56 -17.44 -4.79
N LEU A 156 -2.91 -16.21 -5.20
CA LEU A 156 -2.69 -14.99 -4.41
C LEU A 156 -3.57 -15.01 -3.16
N ARG A 157 -4.84 -15.39 -3.31
CA ARG A 157 -5.78 -15.54 -2.19
C ARG A 157 -5.29 -16.57 -1.19
N ARG A 158 -4.75 -17.71 -1.66
CA ARG A 158 -4.18 -18.73 -0.78
C ARG A 158 -2.97 -18.20 -0.01
N LEU A 159 -2.08 -17.48 -0.67
CA LEU A 159 -0.88 -16.90 -0.04
C LEU A 159 -1.20 -15.81 0.98
N LEU A 160 -2.26 -15.04 0.75
CA LEU A 160 -2.67 -13.92 1.59
C LEU A 160 -3.79 -14.27 2.57
N GLN A 161 -4.08 -15.56 2.77
CA GLN A 161 -5.18 -16.02 3.62
C GLN A 161 -5.13 -15.43 5.03
N VAL A 162 -3.94 -15.29 5.63
CA VAL A 162 -3.77 -14.68 6.95
C VAL A 162 -4.15 -13.20 6.95
N MET A 163 -3.76 -12.44 5.92
CA MET A 163 -4.14 -11.03 5.80
C MET A 163 -5.65 -10.90 5.59
N ALA A 164 -6.20 -11.75 4.72
CA ALA A 164 -7.64 -11.78 4.43
C ALA A 164 -8.47 -12.14 5.66
N ALA A 165 -8.02 -13.10 6.48
CA ALA A 165 -8.65 -13.46 7.74
C ALA A 165 -8.68 -12.30 8.76
N ASN A 166 -7.76 -11.33 8.63
CA ASN A 166 -7.74 -10.11 9.44
C ASN A 166 -8.49 -8.93 8.78
N GLY A 167 -9.17 -9.15 7.65
CA GLY A 167 -10.00 -8.14 6.98
C GLY A 167 -9.38 -7.46 5.76
N CYS A 168 -8.17 -7.85 5.34
CA CYS A 168 -7.59 -7.35 4.10
C CYS A 168 -8.42 -7.81 2.89
N LYS A 169 -8.70 -6.90 1.97
CA LYS A 169 -9.55 -7.16 0.80
C LYS A 169 -8.67 -7.46 -0.42
N ILE A 170 -9.09 -8.40 -1.26
CA ILE A 170 -8.48 -8.67 -2.56
C ILE A 170 -9.52 -8.42 -3.64
N LYS A 171 -9.25 -7.47 -4.54
CA LYS A 171 -10.19 -6.99 -5.57
C LYS A 171 -9.53 -6.92 -6.94
N ARG A 172 -10.34 -6.90 -8.00
CA ARG A 172 -9.88 -6.72 -9.40
C ARG A 172 -10.09 -5.28 -9.82
N PHE A 173 -9.08 -4.67 -10.44
CA PHE A 173 -9.19 -3.37 -11.07
C PHE A 173 -9.32 -3.56 -12.59
N ASP A 174 -10.46 -3.16 -13.12
CA ASP A 174 -10.82 -3.36 -14.53
C ASP A 174 -10.55 -2.11 -15.39
N ASN A 175 -9.72 -1.18 -14.90
CA ASN A 175 -9.41 0.11 -15.53
C ASN A 175 -10.64 1.00 -15.76
N THR A 176 -11.63 0.91 -14.86
CA THR A 176 -12.86 1.71 -14.91
C THR A 176 -13.03 2.59 -13.68
N PHE A 177 -13.81 3.66 -13.81
CA PHE A 177 -14.18 4.52 -12.68
C PHE A 177 -14.88 3.69 -11.59
N GLU A 178 -15.79 2.81 -11.99
CA GLU A 178 -16.60 1.97 -11.11
C GLU A 178 -15.74 0.98 -10.32
N SER A 179 -14.78 0.32 -10.97
CA SER A 179 -13.89 -0.62 -10.28
C SER A 179 -12.91 0.10 -9.34
N ALA A 180 -12.45 1.31 -9.68
CA ALA A 180 -11.63 2.12 -8.78
C ALA A 180 -12.39 2.45 -7.48
N TRP A 181 -13.62 2.93 -7.59
CA TRP A 181 -14.45 3.29 -6.42
C TRP A 181 -15.00 2.07 -5.66
N ASP A 182 -15.19 0.93 -6.32
CA ASP A 182 -15.43 -0.33 -5.60
C ASP A 182 -14.20 -0.71 -4.77
N ILE A 183 -12.99 -0.57 -5.31
CA ILE A 183 -11.73 -0.88 -4.61
C ILE A 183 -11.53 0.02 -3.39
N ILE A 184 -11.67 1.34 -3.57
CA ILE A 184 -11.60 2.32 -2.47
C ILE A 184 -12.65 1.97 -1.41
N GLY A 185 -13.85 1.59 -1.86
CA GLY A 185 -14.97 1.28 -0.99
C GLY A 185 -15.52 2.55 -0.34
N ARG A 186 -16.41 2.36 0.64
CA ARG A 186 -16.94 3.47 1.44
C ARG A 186 -16.01 3.78 2.60
N ASN A 187 -16.08 5.01 3.10
CA ASN A 187 -15.57 5.39 4.41
C ASN A 187 -16.41 4.69 5.50
N THR A 188 -16.22 3.38 5.65
CA THR A 188 -16.69 2.65 6.82
C THR A 188 -15.81 3.08 7.98
N SER A 189 -16.36 3.31 9.17
CA SER A 189 -15.69 3.74 10.41
C SER A 189 -14.57 2.78 10.89
N THR A 190 -13.60 2.49 10.03
CA THR A 190 -12.37 1.80 10.34
C THR A 190 -11.45 2.81 10.99
N THR A 191 -10.88 2.44 12.13
CA THR A 191 -9.87 3.24 12.80
C THR A 191 -8.78 3.64 11.79
N PRO A 192 -8.46 4.93 11.66
CA PRO A 192 -7.41 5.38 10.78
C PRO A 192 -6.07 4.68 11.05
N LEU A 193 -5.27 4.52 10.00
CA LEU A 193 -3.97 3.89 10.06
C LEU A 193 -2.95 4.82 10.71
N SER A 194 -2.53 4.46 11.93
CA SER A 194 -1.38 5.10 12.56
C SER A 194 -0.07 4.52 12.04
N LEU A 195 0.69 5.33 11.31
CA LEU A 195 2.03 4.97 10.82
C LEU A 195 3.15 5.38 11.80
N GLN A 196 2.83 5.82 13.03
CA GLN A 196 3.82 6.32 14.00
C GLN A 196 4.95 5.36 14.32
N LYS A 197 4.69 4.04 14.29
CA LYS A 197 5.74 3.05 14.55
C LYS A 197 6.83 3.07 13.48
N LEU A 198 6.48 3.45 12.24
CA LEU A 198 7.41 3.50 11.11
C LEU A 198 8.32 4.73 11.17
N SER A 199 7.90 5.82 11.80
CA SER A 199 8.64 7.08 11.77
C SER A 199 9.90 7.09 12.62
N HIS A 200 10.07 6.15 13.54
CA HIS A 200 11.31 6.00 14.28
C HIS A 200 12.34 5.29 13.38
N GLN A 201 13.28 6.07 12.83
CA GLN A 201 14.37 5.58 11.97
C GLN A 201 15.11 4.35 12.54
N GLY A 202 15.22 4.26 13.88
CA GLY A 202 15.86 3.13 14.56
C GLY A 202 15.07 1.81 14.40
N TRP A 203 13.75 1.85 14.52
CA TRP A 203 12.91 0.65 14.39
C TRP A 203 12.97 0.11 12.96
N PHE A 204 12.77 0.98 11.97
CA PHE A 204 12.77 0.58 10.56
C PHE A 204 14.13 0.02 10.11
N ARG A 205 15.24 0.66 10.48
CA ARG A 205 16.59 0.15 10.16
C ARG A 205 16.89 -1.18 10.84
N GLN A 206 16.42 -1.38 12.07
CA GLN A 206 16.68 -2.60 12.84
C GLN A 206 15.82 -3.78 12.36
N THR A 207 14.55 -3.55 12.02
CA THR A 207 13.68 -4.58 11.43
C THR A 207 14.12 -4.93 10.01
N SER A 208 14.47 -3.96 9.18
CA SER A 208 14.96 -4.22 7.82
C SER A 208 16.30 -4.98 7.85
N ARG A 209 17.21 -4.66 8.77
CA ARG A 209 18.45 -5.44 8.99
C ARG A 209 18.20 -6.87 9.47
N MET A 210 17.29 -7.08 10.42
CA MET A 210 16.93 -8.42 10.90
C MET A 210 16.23 -9.28 9.84
N VAL A 211 15.49 -8.66 8.92
CA VAL A 211 14.65 -9.39 7.94
C VAL A 211 15.34 -9.58 6.58
N PHE A 212 16.20 -8.65 6.18
CA PHE A 212 16.87 -8.68 4.89
C PHE A 212 18.36 -8.96 4.94
N GLY A 213 18.97 -9.00 6.13
CA GLY A 213 20.41 -9.25 6.29
C GLY A 213 21.24 -8.06 5.83
N SER A 214 22.26 -7.71 6.61
CA SER A 214 23.15 -6.60 6.31
C SER A 214 24.29 -7.02 5.38
N SER A 215 24.03 -7.24 4.08
CA SER A 215 25.02 -7.13 2.97
C SER A 215 24.55 -7.88 1.71
N GLY A 216 24.89 -7.34 0.55
CA GLY A 216 24.62 -7.93 -0.77
C GLY A 216 25.48 -9.16 -1.10
N THR A 217 25.36 -10.23 -0.31
CA THR A 217 25.93 -11.55 -0.64
C THR A 217 24.93 -12.67 -0.33
N LYS A 218 24.83 -13.64 -1.24
CA LYS A 218 23.89 -14.78 -1.18
C LYS A 218 24.03 -15.52 0.16
N TYR A 219 22.97 -15.53 0.97
CA TYR A 219 22.92 -16.35 2.19
C TYR A 219 22.36 -17.74 1.87
N ASN A 220 23.24 -18.74 1.86
CA ASN A 220 22.90 -20.17 1.87
C ASN A 220 23.15 -20.70 3.30
N GLY A 221 22.11 -20.75 4.13
CA GLY A 221 22.17 -21.25 5.52
C GLY A 221 20.77 -21.53 6.09
N PRO A 222 20.64 -22.40 7.11
CA PRO A 222 19.38 -23.06 7.44
C PRO A 222 18.34 -22.09 8.01
N ALA A 223 17.07 -22.39 7.70
CA ALA A 223 15.90 -21.62 8.11
C ALA A 223 15.87 -21.43 9.64
N ILE A 224 16.06 -20.19 10.09
CA ILE A 224 15.78 -19.82 11.48
C ILE A 224 14.26 -19.74 11.62
N THR A 225 13.70 -20.73 12.32
CA THR A 225 12.26 -20.87 12.54
C THR A 225 11.73 -19.74 13.44
N PHE A 226 10.55 -19.25 13.06
CA PHE A 226 9.86 -18.04 13.55
C PHE A 226 9.51 -18.03 15.06
N ALA A 227 9.80 -19.10 15.80
CA ALA A 227 9.40 -19.28 17.21
C ALA A 227 10.22 -18.43 18.21
N HIS A 228 11.45 -18.02 17.88
CA HIS A 228 12.29 -17.25 18.82
C HIS A 228 11.99 -15.74 18.85
N LEU A 229 11.27 -15.20 17.86
CA LEU A 229 10.94 -13.76 17.82
C LEU A 229 9.68 -13.39 18.62
N TYR A 230 8.93 -14.38 19.10
CA TYR A 230 7.70 -14.18 19.87
C TYR A 230 7.97 -13.85 21.35
N HIS A 231 9.08 -14.34 21.91
CA HIS A 231 9.41 -14.18 23.34
C HIS A 231 10.14 -12.88 23.70
N ALA A 232 10.51 -12.04 22.73
CA ALA A 232 11.21 -10.78 23.02
C ALA A 232 10.27 -9.61 23.39
N PHE A 233 8.94 -9.79 23.32
CA PHE A 233 7.98 -8.69 23.48
C PHE A 233 6.67 -9.08 24.21
N HIS A 234 6.79 -9.92 25.23
CA HIS A 234 5.92 -9.93 26.41
C HIS A 234 6.82 -10.03 27.65
#